data_AF-A0A5J6LDF2-F1
#
_entry.id   AF-A0A5J6LDF2-F1
#
_cell.length_a   1.000
_cell.length_b   1.000
_cell.length_c   1.000
_cell.angle_alpha   90.00
_cell.angle_beta   90.00
_cell.angle_gamma   90.00
#
_symmetry.space_group_name_H-M   'P 1'
#
loop_
_entity.id
_entity.type
_entity.pdbx_description
1 polymer ?
#
loop_
_entity_poly.entity_id
_entity_poly.type
_entity_poly.pdbx_seq_one_letter_code
_entity_poly.pdbx_strand_id
1 'polypeptide(L)'
;MTMTAALMQKTAFWLASHLARLLWLVLGVAVLLLGVLLQLRLEGRLNLEVNPTLQIETFGVLGRHWLGHLHTLSIVGLEGHITHLFTVTEMRVLNILQQLFRLGVVFLSLVLLLLCMADYRRYWRHILLMVVFLIVMQTTQLFFLLGSGTTTPVMDVTKLSLVLLLSLWARPYLQLHDSASKPFLIAYASQTGSAKQLATQLHQSICSQADLRCLSKLTPQCLSQYDAIGFVVSTCGKGEAPDSAISFMHSMQSLSPHTRLADFSVLALGDRHYADFCAFGYRLEQLLTEKGMRCIAPLVAVDQMDLTAVNSWWESISVYLGQESQSIEIDYEQFDVLQNHCLNPAQSYRHVHHLRLAKQGLAYQPGDVLAVKPRIQQATLLSRLSKQGWAADTQVIYQGEPVLLLDLLQRLDWTDQVAEDPQQLIDQLKPIHERLYSIASCEQGQVDLLVRQHIRADASVGNASGYLCSLATGDQVEASVRAHPGFRLPGDVPLILIGAGTGIAPFIGFLAQKQQWQSKTGNWLFFGEQFSQQDAYFADELTRFQEARILTRLDCAWSREAGEYVQDRLRLHHLALHEWVVQKGAHVFVCGSQSGFGESVLRVLEEIFPDEELAGRLHTDLY
;
A
#
# COMPACT_ATOMS: atom_id res chain seq x y z
N MET A 1 36.05 -24.61 -17.12
CA MET A 1 34.67 -25.12 -17.31
C MET A 1 33.59 -24.27 -16.61
N THR A 2 33.92 -23.35 -15.70
CA THR A 2 32.95 -22.50 -14.98
C THR A 2 32.51 -21.26 -15.75
N MET A 3 33.40 -20.60 -16.52
CA MET A 3 33.04 -19.45 -17.36
C MET A 3 32.02 -19.78 -18.46
N THR A 4 32.09 -20.99 -19.02
CA THR A 4 31.17 -21.44 -20.10
C THR A 4 29.75 -21.67 -19.57
N ALA A 5 29.59 -22.18 -18.35
CA ALA A 5 28.28 -22.38 -17.73
C ALA A 5 27.62 -21.05 -17.36
N ALA A 6 28.38 -20.11 -16.78
CA ALA A 6 27.86 -18.78 -16.43
C ALA A 6 27.45 -17.98 -17.67
N LEU A 7 28.24 -18.04 -18.74
CA LEU A 7 27.90 -17.42 -20.02
C LEU A 7 26.65 -18.07 -20.62
N MET A 8 26.55 -19.40 -20.60
CA MET A 8 25.38 -20.15 -21.09
C MET A 8 24.11 -19.82 -20.29
N GLN A 9 24.22 -19.56 -18.99
CA GLN A 9 23.10 -19.19 -18.15
C GLN A 9 22.65 -17.74 -18.38
N LYS A 10 23.60 -16.82 -18.59
CA LYS A 10 23.30 -15.43 -18.99
C LYS A 10 22.64 -15.37 -20.36
N THR A 11 23.13 -16.15 -21.33
CA THR A 11 22.53 -16.20 -22.67
C THR A 11 21.14 -16.85 -22.64
N ALA A 12 20.94 -17.93 -21.87
CA ALA A 12 19.63 -18.54 -21.66
C ALA A 12 18.61 -17.57 -21.06
N PHE A 13 19.02 -16.82 -20.04
CA PHE A 13 18.17 -15.82 -19.38
C PHE A 13 17.81 -14.67 -20.32
N TRP A 14 18.79 -14.12 -21.05
CA TRP A 14 18.55 -13.08 -22.04
C TRP A 14 17.58 -13.56 -23.13
N LEU A 15 17.75 -14.78 -23.62
CA LEU A 15 16.85 -15.37 -24.61
C LEU A 15 15.45 -15.60 -24.06
N ALA A 16 15.31 -16.10 -22.83
CA ALA A 16 14.01 -16.35 -22.20
C ALA A 16 13.25 -15.04 -21.91
N SER A 17 13.93 -13.97 -21.49
CA SER A 17 13.30 -12.64 -21.28
C SER A 17 12.88 -11.96 -22.57
N HIS A 18 13.51 -12.31 -23.70
CA HIS A 18 13.19 -11.80 -25.03
C HIS A 18 12.35 -12.79 -25.87
N LEU A 19 11.98 -13.95 -25.31
CA LEU A 19 11.28 -15.04 -26.00
C LEU A 19 9.94 -14.58 -26.57
N ALA A 20 9.19 -13.78 -25.82
CA ALA A 20 7.94 -13.21 -26.30
C ALA A 20 8.18 -12.38 -27.58
N ARG A 21 9.17 -11.49 -27.60
CA ARG A 21 9.50 -10.65 -28.77
C ARG A 21 9.90 -11.50 -29.98
N LEU A 22 10.66 -12.57 -29.76
CA LEU A 22 11.06 -13.51 -30.81
C LEU A 22 9.88 -14.27 -31.40
N LEU A 23 8.95 -14.76 -30.57
CA LEU A 23 7.73 -15.43 -31.03
C LEU A 23 6.83 -14.49 -31.85
N TRP A 24 6.71 -13.23 -31.43
CA TRP A 24 5.97 -12.19 -32.16
C TRP A 24 6.58 -11.88 -33.53
N LEU A 25 7.91 -11.86 -33.65
CA LEU A 25 8.59 -11.65 -34.93
C LEU A 25 8.25 -12.78 -35.93
N VAL A 26 8.36 -14.03 -35.50
CA VAL A 26 8.08 -15.21 -36.36
C VAL A 26 6.60 -15.27 -36.73
N LEU A 27 5.71 -14.97 -35.78
CA LEU A 27 4.26 -14.92 -36.03
C LEU A 27 3.89 -13.80 -37.01
N GLY A 28 4.51 -12.61 -36.88
CA GLY A 28 4.29 -11.49 -37.79
C GLY A 28 4.68 -11.80 -39.23
N VAL A 29 5.83 -12.47 -39.43
CA VAL A 29 6.26 -12.93 -40.77
C VAL A 29 5.28 -13.96 -41.35
N ALA A 30 4.77 -14.88 -40.52
CA ALA A 30 3.78 -15.87 -40.96
C ALA A 30 2.44 -15.23 -41.37
N VAL A 31 1.96 -14.24 -40.61
CA VAL A 31 0.73 -13.48 -40.92
C VAL A 31 0.89 -12.67 -42.21
N LEU A 32 2.03 -12.01 -42.41
CA LEU A 32 2.32 -11.28 -43.66
C LEU A 32 2.30 -12.23 -44.87
N LEU A 33 2.93 -13.40 -44.75
CA LEU A 33 2.95 -14.39 -45.82
C LEU A 33 1.53 -14.89 -46.13
N LEU A 34 0.70 -15.13 -45.10
CA LEU A 34 -0.70 -15.52 -45.28
C LEU A 34 -1.54 -14.41 -45.91
N GLY A 35 -1.31 -13.15 -45.54
CA GLY A 35 -2.00 -11.99 -46.10
C GLY A 35 -1.73 -11.82 -47.60
N VAL A 36 -0.46 -11.95 -48.02
CA VAL A 36 -0.08 -11.92 -49.45
C VAL A 36 -0.78 -13.05 -50.21
N LEU A 37 -0.81 -14.27 -49.65
CA LEU A 37 -1.48 -15.41 -50.28
C LEU A 37 -3.01 -15.23 -50.36
N LEU A 38 -3.64 -14.67 -49.33
CA LEU A 38 -5.06 -14.39 -49.32
C LEU A 38 -5.44 -13.33 -50.37
N GLN A 39 -4.63 -12.28 -50.50
CA GLN A 39 -4.83 -11.25 -51.51
C GLN A 39 -4.73 -11.83 -52.92
N LEU A 40 -3.70 -12.63 -53.20
CA LEU A 40 -3.56 -13.33 -54.50
C LEU A 40 -4.74 -14.27 -54.78
N ARG A 41 -5.34 -14.87 -53.74
CA ARG A 41 -6.56 -15.67 -53.86
C ARG A 41 -7.78 -14.81 -54.22
N LEU A 42 -7.96 -13.68 -53.54
CA LEU A 42 -9.07 -12.75 -53.79
C LEU A 42 -9.00 -12.14 -55.19
N GLU A 43 -7.80 -11.94 -55.72
CA GLU A 43 -7.57 -11.49 -57.10
C GLU A 43 -7.79 -12.60 -58.16
N GLY A 44 -8.19 -13.80 -57.75
CA GLY A 44 -8.45 -14.93 -58.65
C GLY A 44 -7.20 -15.48 -59.34
N ARG A 45 -6.00 -15.13 -58.85
CA ARG A 45 -4.70 -15.54 -59.43
C ARG A 45 -4.18 -16.87 -58.90
N LEU A 46 -4.93 -17.49 -57.98
CA LEU A 46 -4.67 -18.81 -57.43
C LEU A 46 -5.82 -19.77 -57.80
N ASN A 47 -5.49 -21.02 -58.14
CA ASN A 47 -6.41 -22.05 -58.64
C ASN A 47 -7.11 -21.63 -59.95
N LEU A 48 -6.34 -21.24 -60.97
CA LEU A 48 -6.87 -20.93 -62.29
C LEU A 48 -7.30 -22.20 -63.04
N GLU A 49 -8.55 -22.28 -63.49
CA GLU A 49 -8.97 -23.30 -64.47
C GLU A 49 -8.71 -22.75 -65.88
N VAL A 50 -7.60 -23.13 -66.50
CA VAL A 50 -7.27 -22.67 -67.86
C VAL A 50 -7.61 -23.74 -68.89
N ASN A 51 -8.40 -23.35 -69.91
CA ASN A 51 -8.80 -24.11 -71.10
C ASN A 51 -7.55 -24.58 -71.89
N PRO A 52 -7.45 -25.82 -72.41
CA PRO A 52 -6.19 -26.47 -72.77
C PRO A 52 -5.53 -26.01 -74.09
N THR A 53 -5.88 -24.85 -74.65
CA THR A 53 -5.44 -24.42 -75.99
C THR A 53 -4.21 -23.50 -76.03
N LEU A 54 -3.51 -23.29 -74.92
CA LEU A 54 -2.23 -22.58 -74.89
C LEU A 54 -1.06 -23.55 -75.07
N GLN A 55 -0.52 -23.65 -76.29
CA GLN A 55 0.78 -24.29 -76.52
C GLN A 55 1.89 -23.36 -76.02
N ILE A 56 2.58 -23.74 -74.94
CA ILE A 56 3.70 -22.96 -74.39
C ILE A 56 4.99 -23.78 -74.52
N GLU A 57 5.80 -23.47 -75.54
CA GLU A 57 6.91 -24.30 -76.05
C GLU A 57 8.23 -24.24 -75.25
N THR A 58 8.30 -23.64 -74.06
CA THR A 58 9.58 -23.47 -73.35
C THR A 58 9.49 -23.70 -71.85
N PHE A 59 9.56 -24.95 -71.40
CA PHE A 59 9.73 -25.26 -69.98
C PHE A 59 10.67 -26.44 -69.75
N GLY A 60 11.70 -26.22 -68.92
CA GLY A 60 12.56 -27.26 -68.38
C GLY A 60 11.85 -28.02 -67.26
N VAL A 61 11.68 -29.33 -67.43
CA VAL A 61 10.98 -30.21 -66.47
C VAL A 61 11.99 -30.84 -65.52
N LEU A 62 11.77 -30.68 -64.20
CA LEU A 62 12.26 -31.60 -63.17
C LEU A 62 11.45 -31.41 -61.87
N GLY A 63 10.35 -32.15 -61.74
CA GLY A 63 9.49 -32.21 -60.53
C GLY A 63 8.00 -32.40 -60.85
N ARG A 64 7.18 -32.76 -59.84
CA ARG A 64 5.69 -32.79 -59.93
C ARG A 64 5.06 -31.43 -60.23
N HIS A 65 5.86 -30.37 -60.20
CA HIS A 65 5.51 -29.00 -60.51
C HIS A 65 6.50 -28.46 -61.55
N TRP A 66 6.01 -27.64 -62.48
CA TRP A 66 6.83 -27.01 -63.51
C TRP A 66 6.65 -25.48 -63.43
N LEU A 67 7.72 -24.77 -63.82
CA LEU A 67 7.88 -23.33 -63.58
C LEU A 67 8.46 -22.68 -64.82
N GLY A 68 7.92 -21.54 -65.21
CA GLY A 68 8.44 -20.80 -66.36
C GLY A 68 7.80 -19.45 -66.53
N HIS A 69 8.28 -18.74 -67.54
CA HIS A 69 8.26 -17.30 -67.58
C HIS A 69 7.62 -16.77 -68.86
N LEU A 70 6.60 -15.92 -68.70
CA LEU A 70 6.05 -15.11 -69.77
C LEU A 70 6.33 -13.64 -69.46
N HIS A 71 7.32 -13.04 -70.12
CA HIS A 71 7.77 -11.62 -70.08
C HIS A 71 7.94 -10.94 -68.70
N THR A 72 6.96 -10.98 -67.79
CA THR A 72 6.96 -10.42 -66.42
C THR A 72 6.28 -11.31 -65.37
N LEU A 73 5.70 -12.45 -65.77
CA LEU A 73 4.93 -13.37 -64.93
C LEU A 73 5.60 -14.75 -64.85
N SER A 74 5.59 -15.34 -63.65
CA SER A 74 6.01 -16.70 -63.33
C SER A 74 4.75 -17.56 -63.15
N ILE A 75 4.69 -18.66 -63.90
CA ILE A 75 3.56 -19.59 -63.87
C ILE A 75 3.99 -20.82 -63.09
N VAL A 76 3.14 -21.28 -62.17
CA VAL A 76 3.30 -22.54 -61.46
C VAL A 76 2.16 -23.47 -61.87
N GLY A 77 2.50 -24.65 -62.37
CA GLY A 77 1.53 -25.64 -62.80
C GLY A 77 1.78 -27.04 -62.24
N LEU A 78 0.74 -27.86 -62.32
CA LEU A 78 0.64 -29.23 -61.81
C LEU A 78 0.03 -30.10 -62.91
N GLU A 79 0.71 -31.18 -63.30
CA GLU A 79 0.19 -32.17 -64.27
C GLU A 79 -0.43 -31.56 -65.55
N GLY A 80 0.19 -30.50 -66.09
CA GLY A 80 -0.27 -29.85 -67.33
C GLY A 80 -1.29 -28.72 -67.15
N HIS A 81 -1.73 -28.43 -65.93
CA HIS A 81 -2.64 -27.31 -65.63
C HIS A 81 -1.89 -26.13 -64.98
N ILE A 82 -2.22 -24.90 -65.38
CA ILE A 82 -1.74 -23.68 -64.73
C ILE A 82 -2.51 -23.50 -63.44
N THR A 83 -1.86 -23.67 -62.29
CA THR A 83 -2.52 -23.53 -60.99
C THR A 83 -2.42 -22.10 -60.45
N HIS A 84 -1.30 -21.40 -60.69
CA HIS A 84 -1.04 -20.08 -60.09
C HIS A 84 -0.25 -19.16 -61.02
N LEU A 85 -0.50 -17.86 -60.90
CA LEU A 85 0.15 -16.80 -61.68
C LEU A 85 0.73 -15.74 -60.73
N PHE A 86 2.05 -15.56 -60.77
CA PHE A 86 2.77 -14.61 -59.92
C PHE A 86 3.59 -13.65 -60.76
N THR A 87 3.77 -12.40 -60.34
CA THR A 87 4.83 -11.55 -60.91
C THR A 87 6.21 -11.99 -60.43
N VAL A 88 7.27 -11.64 -61.18
CA VAL A 88 8.66 -11.89 -60.74
C VAL A 88 8.94 -11.25 -59.37
N THR A 89 8.35 -10.09 -59.11
CA THR A 89 8.47 -9.37 -57.83
C THR A 89 7.77 -10.11 -56.69
N GLU A 90 6.55 -10.60 -56.91
CA GLU A 90 5.80 -11.41 -55.93
C GLU A 90 6.53 -12.69 -55.55
N MET A 91 7.11 -13.41 -56.53
CA MET A 91 7.92 -14.60 -56.29
C MET A 91 9.15 -14.30 -55.43
N ARG A 92 9.83 -13.16 -55.67
CA ARG A 92 10.96 -12.74 -54.83
C ARG A 92 10.52 -12.45 -53.40
N VAL A 93 9.41 -11.72 -53.22
CA VAL A 93 8.88 -11.39 -51.90
C VAL A 93 8.47 -12.66 -51.14
N LEU A 94 7.75 -13.57 -51.79
CA LEU A 94 7.36 -14.86 -51.20
C LEU A 94 8.58 -15.69 -50.79
N ASN A 95 9.61 -15.78 -51.65
CA ASN A 95 10.84 -16.49 -51.34
C ASN A 95 11.59 -15.88 -50.15
N ILE A 96 11.70 -14.55 -50.09
CA ILE A 96 12.36 -13.85 -48.98
C ILE A 96 11.60 -14.10 -47.67
N LEU A 97 10.28 -13.92 -47.67
CA LEU A 97 9.44 -14.18 -46.49
C LEU A 97 9.54 -15.64 -46.04
N GLN A 98 9.59 -16.59 -46.98
CA GLN A 98 9.76 -18.00 -46.67
C GLN A 98 11.14 -18.30 -46.04
N GLN A 99 12.22 -17.70 -46.54
CA GLN A 99 13.56 -17.86 -45.98
C GLN A 99 13.65 -17.27 -44.56
N LEU A 100 13.09 -16.09 -44.34
CA LEU A 100 13.03 -15.46 -43.02
C LEU A 100 12.23 -16.31 -42.02
N PHE A 101 11.11 -16.89 -42.45
CA PHE A 101 10.32 -17.80 -41.62
C PHE A 101 11.12 -19.05 -41.22
N ARG A 102 11.81 -19.71 -42.18
CA ARG A 102 12.68 -20.87 -41.89
C ARG A 102 13.77 -20.53 -40.90
N LEU A 103 14.43 -19.39 -41.09
CA LEU A 103 15.49 -18.92 -40.19
C LEU A 103 14.95 -18.72 -38.77
N GLY A 104 13.74 -18.15 -38.64
CA GLY A 104 13.07 -17.98 -37.35
C GLY A 104 12.76 -19.29 -36.62
N VAL A 105 12.27 -20.31 -37.34
CA VAL A 105 11.98 -21.64 -36.77
C VAL A 105 13.26 -22.35 -36.31
N VAL A 106 14.34 -22.28 -37.10
CA VAL A 106 15.65 -22.82 -36.73
C VAL A 106 16.21 -22.10 -35.49
N PHE A 107 16.10 -20.77 -35.44
CA PHE A 107 16.54 -19.99 -34.29
C PHE A 107 15.76 -20.35 -33.02
N LEU A 108 14.43 -20.47 -33.09
CA LEU A 108 13.60 -20.94 -31.98
C LEU A 108 14.00 -22.35 -31.53
N SER A 109 14.31 -23.25 -32.46
CA SER A 109 14.74 -24.61 -32.11
C SER A 109 16.08 -24.62 -31.37
N LEU A 110 17.01 -23.73 -31.74
CA LEU A 110 18.28 -23.55 -31.05
C LEU A 110 18.10 -22.94 -29.65
N VAL A 111 17.20 -21.97 -29.49
CA VAL A 111 16.86 -21.38 -28.19
C VAL A 111 16.23 -22.43 -27.27
N LEU A 112 15.33 -23.28 -27.78
CA LEU A 112 14.74 -24.38 -27.01
C LEU A 112 15.82 -25.32 -26.47
N LEU A 113 16.76 -25.73 -27.33
CA LEU A 113 17.88 -26.59 -26.94
C LEU A 113 18.72 -25.92 -25.84
N LEU A 114 19.02 -24.63 -25.99
CA LEU A 114 19.82 -23.87 -25.04
C LEU A 114 19.12 -23.72 -23.68
N LEU A 115 17.80 -23.48 -23.65
CA LEU A 115 17.02 -23.44 -22.40
C LEU A 115 16.99 -24.80 -21.69
N CYS A 116 16.83 -25.90 -22.44
CA CYS A 116 16.89 -27.25 -21.90
C CYS A 116 18.27 -27.56 -21.28
N MET A 117 19.36 -27.13 -21.93
CA MET A 117 20.72 -27.36 -21.43
C MET A 117 21.09 -26.45 -20.25
N ALA A 118 20.55 -25.23 -20.17
CA ALA A 118 20.92 -24.27 -19.14
C ALA A 118 20.31 -24.60 -17.77
N ASP A 119 18.99 -24.79 -17.71
CA ASP A 119 18.27 -25.17 -16.48
C ASP A 119 16.81 -25.52 -16.80
N TYR A 120 16.57 -26.78 -17.18
CA TYR A 120 15.23 -27.22 -17.61
C TYR A 120 14.14 -27.01 -16.54
N ARG A 121 14.49 -27.05 -15.25
CA ARG A 121 13.53 -26.83 -14.15
C ARG A 121 13.16 -25.36 -14.04
N ARG A 122 14.12 -24.45 -14.19
CA ARG A 122 13.86 -23.00 -14.17
C ARG A 122 13.07 -22.53 -15.39
N TYR A 123 13.30 -23.12 -16.56
CA TYR A 123 12.72 -22.67 -17.83
C TYR A 123 11.57 -23.56 -18.35
N TRP A 124 11.03 -24.50 -17.57
CA TRP A 124 10.07 -25.51 -18.07
C TRP A 124 8.83 -24.90 -18.76
N ARG A 125 8.35 -23.75 -18.27
CA ARG A 125 7.20 -23.03 -18.85
C ARG A 125 7.54 -22.45 -20.23
N HIS A 126 8.72 -21.86 -20.37
CA HIS A 126 9.25 -21.34 -21.62
C HIS A 126 9.49 -22.47 -22.64
N ILE A 127 10.05 -23.59 -22.18
CA ILE A 127 10.27 -24.80 -22.97
C ILE A 127 8.95 -25.37 -23.49
N LEU A 128 7.95 -25.53 -22.62
CA LEU A 128 6.63 -26.06 -23.00
C LEU A 128 5.95 -25.19 -24.05
N LEU A 129 5.96 -23.86 -23.86
CA LEU A 129 5.38 -22.92 -24.82
C LEU A 129 6.07 -23.01 -26.19
N MET A 130 7.39 -23.11 -26.22
CA MET A 130 8.16 -23.23 -27.46
C MET A 130 7.90 -24.56 -28.18
N VAL A 131 7.79 -25.67 -27.44
CA VAL A 131 7.45 -26.98 -28.02
C VAL A 131 6.06 -26.94 -28.66
N VAL A 132 5.06 -26.40 -27.94
CA VAL A 132 3.70 -26.23 -28.50
C VAL A 132 3.72 -25.34 -29.74
N PHE A 133 4.45 -24.22 -29.70
CA PHE A 133 4.61 -23.33 -30.84
C PHE A 133 5.21 -24.02 -32.06
N LEU A 134 6.31 -24.77 -31.88
CA LEU A 134 6.98 -25.50 -32.95
C LEU A 134 6.09 -26.59 -33.55
N ILE A 135 5.33 -27.33 -32.72
CA ILE A 135 4.37 -28.35 -33.18
C ILE A 135 3.27 -27.71 -34.03
N VAL A 136 2.69 -26.58 -33.59
CA VAL A 136 1.66 -25.89 -34.37
C VAL A 136 2.24 -25.37 -35.70
N MET A 137 3.46 -24.82 -35.68
CA MET A 137 4.11 -24.30 -36.89
C MET A 137 4.53 -25.39 -37.88
N GLN A 138 4.89 -26.58 -37.39
CA GLN A 138 5.22 -27.72 -38.27
C GLN A 138 3.96 -28.35 -38.89
N THR A 139 2.81 -28.25 -38.21
CA THR A 139 1.52 -28.77 -38.70
C THR A 139 0.73 -27.77 -39.54
N THR A 140 1.05 -26.47 -39.49
CA THR A 140 0.67 -25.52 -40.54
C THR A 140 1.52 -25.81 -41.76
N GLN A 141 0.96 -26.47 -42.78
CA GLN A 141 1.63 -26.63 -44.06
C GLN A 141 1.61 -25.32 -44.85
N LEU A 142 2.15 -24.23 -44.28
CA LEU A 142 2.45 -22.99 -45.01
C LEU A 142 3.30 -23.27 -46.25
N PHE A 143 4.04 -24.38 -46.23
CA PHE A 143 4.87 -24.90 -47.32
C PHE A 143 4.11 -25.46 -48.53
N PHE A 144 2.87 -25.95 -48.37
CA PHE A 144 2.10 -26.63 -49.43
C PHE A 144 0.97 -25.79 -50.02
N LEU A 145 0.77 -24.55 -49.52
CA LEU A 145 -0.17 -23.58 -50.11
C LEU A 145 0.15 -23.23 -51.58
N LEU A 146 1.37 -23.53 -52.04
CA LEU A 146 1.78 -23.38 -53.44
C LEU A 146 1.70 -24.67 -54.27
N GLY A 147 1.41 -25.81 -53.64
CA GLY A 147 1.63 -27.14 -54.23
C GLY A 147 0.40 -28.02 -54.37
N SER A 148 -0.72 -27.80 -53.67
CA SER A 148 -1.89 -28.68 -53.83
C SER A 148 -3.25 -27.99 -53.79
N GLY A 149 -3.33 -26.67 -53.62
CA GLY A 149 -4.59 -25.91 -53.67
C GLY A 149 -5.67 -26.32 -52.66
N THR A 150 -5.38 -27.20 -51.67
CA THR A 150 -6.38 -27.86 -50.82
C THR A 150 -6.37 -27.46 -49.36
N THR A 151 -5.43 -26.64 -48.88
CA THR A 151 -5.51 -26.13 -47.51
C THR A 151 -6.45 -24.92 -47.47
N THR A 152 -7.55 -25.04 -46.72
CA THR A 152 -8.45 -23.92 -46.48
C THR A 152 -7.71 -22.88 -45.64
N PRO A 153 -7.50 -21.64 -46.12
CA PRO A 153 -6.78 -20.61 -45.36
C PRO A 153 -7.41 -20.34 -43.99
N VAL A 154 -8.69 -20.68 -43.82
CA VAL A 154 -9.39 -20.69 -42.54
C VAL A 154 -8.62 -21.51 -41.49
N MET A 155 -8.20 -22.74 -41.80
CA MET A 155 -7.54 -23.63 -40.84
C MET A 155 -6.16 -23.12 -40.41
N ASP A 156 -5.44 -22.45 -41.30
CA ASP A 156 -4.14 -21.85 -40.98
C ASP A 156 -4.31 -20.53 -40.18
N VAL A 157 -5.35 -19.74 -40.48
CA VAL A 157 -5.74 -18.59 -39.64
C VAL A 157 -6.10 -19.05 -38.22
N THR A 158 -6.85 -20.15 -38.05
CA THR A 158 -7.22 -20.64 -36.71
C THR A 158 -5.99 -21.07 -35.91
N LYS A 159 -5.04 -21.78 -36.54
CA LYS A 159 -3.80 -22.21 -35.89
C LYS A 159 -2.92 -21.03 -35.47
N LEU A 160 -2.76 -20.04 -36.34
CA LEU A 160 -1.99 -18.82 -36.03
C LEU A 160 -2.67 -17.98 -34.93
N SER A 161 -4.01 -17.91 -34.95
CA SER A 161 -4.79 -17.22 -33.92
C SER A 161 -4.70 -17.91 -32.55
N LEU A 162 -4.70 -19.25 -32.53
CA LEU A 162 -4.51 -20.04 -31.31
C LEU A 162 -3.12 -19.78 -30.71
N VAL A 163 -2.08 -19.75 -31.54
CA VAL A 163 -0.71 -19.44 -31.13
C VAL A 163 -0.60 -18.01 -30.58
N LEU A 164 -1.23 -17.05 -31.24
CA LEU A 164 -1.32 -15.66 -30.77
C LEU A 164 -1.95 -15.59 -29.39
N LEU A 165 -3.11 -16.23 -29.20
CA LEU A 165 -3.84 -16.26 -27.92
C LEU A 165 -3.02 -16.94 -26.81
N LEU A 166 -2.38 -18.08 -27.10
CA LEU A 166 -1.51 -18.77 -26.14
C LEU A 166 -0.29 -17.92 -25.76
N SER A 167 0.30 -17.19 -26.72
CA SER A 167 1.43 -16.29 -26.45
C SER A 167 1.03 -15.07 -25.61
N LEU A 168 -0.18 -14.53 -25.82
CA LEU A 168 -0.76 -13.45 -25.03
C LEU A 168 -1.11 -13.92 -23.61
N TRP A 169 -1.72 -15.10 -23.49
CA TRP A 169 -2.06 -15.72 -22.20
C TRP A 169 -0.81 -16.08 -21.39
N ALA A 170 0.25 -16.55 -22.05
CA ALA A 170 1.51 -16.92 -21.39
C ALA A 170 2.36 -15.70 -20.98
N ARG A 171 2.11 -14.50 -21.54
CA ARG A 171 2.89 -13.28 -21.30
C ARG A 171 3.17 -12.94 -19.82
N PRO A 172 2.20 -12.96 -18.89
CA PRO A 172 2.48 -12.72 -17.47
C PRO A 172 3.34 -13.81 -16.82
N TYR A 173 3.27 -15.05 -17.33
CA TYR A 173 3.99 -16.20 -16.79
C TYR A 173 5.43 -16.34 -17.34
N LEU A 174 5.77 -15.61 -18.39
CA LEU A 174 7.08 -15.65 -19.06
C LEU A 174 8.08 -14.59 -18.55
N GLN A 175 7.64 -13.67 -17.69
CA GLN A 175 8.52 -12.67 -17.07
C GLN A 175 9.41 -13.32 -16.02
N LEU A 176 10.63 -13.69 -16.44
CA LEU A 176 11.69 -14.03 -15.50
C LEU A 176 12.12 -12.74 -14.80
N HIS A 177 11.77 -12.64 -13.52
CA HIS A 177 12.29 -11.59 -12.66
C HIS A 177 13.76 -11.89 -12.38
N ASP A 178 14.60 -10.87 -12.57
CA ASP A 178 16.00 -10.90 -12.18
C ASP A 178 16.04 -10.87 -10.64
N SER A 179 16.53 -11.95 -10.00
CA SER A 179 17.03 -11.87 -8.63
C SER A 179 18.47 -11.37 -8.68
N ALA A 180 18.65 -10.11 -9.06
CA ALA A 180 19.60 -9.32 -8.29
C ALA A 180 18.87 -9.06 -6.98
N SER A 181 19.25 -9.76 -5.90
CA SER A 181 18.65 -9.50 -4.59
C SER A 181 18.81 -8.02 -4.29
N LYS A 182 17.73 -7.37 -3.89
CA LYS A 182 17.84 -6.04 -3.29
C LYS A 182 18.42 -6.23 -1.90
N PRO A 183 19.38 -5.41 -1.46
CA PRO A 183 20.09 -5.67 -0.21
C PRO A 183 19.17 -5.59 1.01
N PHE A 184 18.19 -4.68 1.01
CA PHE A 184 17.35 -4.44 2.18
C PHE A 184 15.95 -3.92 1.87
N LEU A 185 14.98 -4.34 2.67
CA LEU A 185 13.62 -3.81 2.69
C LEU A 185 13.30 -3.27 4.09
N ILE A 186 12.80 -2.04 4.18
CA ILE A 186 12.05 -1.59 5.34
C ILE A 186 10.56 -1.85 5.07
N ALA A 187 9.98 -2.79 5.83
CA ALA A 187 8.57 -3.09 5.79
C ALA A 187 7.88 -2.42 6.98
N TYR A 188 6.74 -1.76 6.79
CA TYR A 188 6.02 -1.15 7.90
C TYR A 188 4.54 -1.54 7.96
N ALA A 189 4.00 -1.54 9.18
CA ALA A 189 2.55 -1.53 9.42
C ALA A 189 2.22 -0.48 10.48
N SER A 190 1.21 0.33 10.18
CA SER A 190 0.75 1.41 11.04
C SER A 190 -0.74 1.63 10.86
N GLN A 191 -1.42 1.96 11.95
CA GLN A 191 -2.81 2.44 11.92
C GLN A 191 -2.82 3.97 11.71
N THR A 192 -2.30 4.71 12.69
CA THR A 192 -2.30 6.18 12.73
C THR A 192 -1.06 6.84 12.11
N GLY A 193 -0.13 6.06 11.56
CA GLY A 193 0.99 6.55 10.75
C GLY A 193 2.33 6.73 11.46
N SER A 194 2.43 6.59 12.79
CA SER A 194 3.70 6.76 13.53
C SER A 194 4.80 5.78 13.09
N ALA A 195 4.48 4.48 12.97
CA ALA A 195 5.43 3.48 12.49
C ALA A 195 5.85 3.73 11.02
N LYS A 196 4.93 4.24 10.19
CA LYS A 196 5.25 4.66 8.80
C LYS A 196 6.22 5.85 8.78
N GLN A 197 6.04 6.81 9.67
CA GLN A 197 6.91 7.97 9.78
C GLN A 197 8.34 7.54 10.15
N LEU A 198 8.49 6.71 11.19
CA LEU A 198 9.80 6.16 11.56
C LEU A 198 10.41 5.35 10.41
N ALA A 199 9.63 4.49 9.77
CA ALA A 199 10.11 3.70 8.63
C ALA A 199 10.61 4.57 7.47
N THR A 200 9.99 5.74 7.27
CA THR A 200 10.38 6.71 6.24
C THR A 200 11.69 7.41 6.62
N GLN A 201 11.84 7.83 7.88
CA GLN A 201 13.08 8.43 8.38
C GLN A 201 14.25 7.43 8.35
N LEU A 202 14.02 6.20 8.79
CA LEU A 202 14.98 5.10 8.68
C LEU A 202 15.38 4.87 7.21
N HIS A 203 14.41 4.83 6.29
CA HIS A 203 14.67 4.66 4.86
C HIS A 203 15.51 5.80 4.26
N GLN A 204 15.25 7.04 4.67
CA GLN A 204 16.02 8.21 4.23
C GLN A 204 17.46 8.21 4.75
N SER A 205 17.71 7.59 5.92
CA SER A 205 19.05 7.48 6.51
C SER A 205 19.94 6.39 5.88
N ILE A 206 19.38 5.51 5.05
CA ILE A 206 20.15 4.42 4.41
C ILE A 206 20.97 4.96 3.23
N CYS A 207 22.27 4.64 3.20
CA CYS A 207 23.16 4.99 2.09
C CYS A 207 23.06 4.04 0.88
N SER A 208 22.62 2.79 1.12
CA SER A 208 22.45 1.75 0.10
C SER A 208 21.03 1.73 -0.53
N GLN A 209 20.84 0.96 -1.61
CA GLN A 209 19.53 0.86 -2.26
C GLN A 209 18.56 0.01 -1.43
N ALA A 210 17.78 0.64 -0.54
CA ALA A 210 16.70 0.01 0.20
C ALA A 210 15.31 0.34 -0.39
N ASP A 211 14.39 -0.63 -0.33
CA ASP A 211 12.98 -0.38 -0.61
C ASP A 211 12.24 -0.03 0.69
N LEU A 212 11.17 0.75 0.59
CA LEU A 212 10.21 1.03 1.67
C LEU A 212 8.81 0.58 1.24
N ARG A 213 8.20 -0.37 1.96
CA ARG A 213 6.86 -0.87 1.61
C ARG A 213 5.95 -1.08 2.82
N CYS A 214 4.67 -0.82 2.61
CA CYS A 214 3.62 -1.20 3.57
C CYS A 214 3.38 -2.71 3.52
N LEU A 215 3.15 -3.34 4.67
CA LEU A 215 2.87 -4.78 4.78
C LEU A 215 1.65 -5.21 3.96
N SER A 216 0.65 -4.35 3.79
CA SER A 216 -0.54 -4.62 2.96
C SER A 216 -0.24 -4.78 1.47
N LYS A 217 0.97 -4.42 1.02
CA LYS A 217 1.44 -4.57 -0.36
C LYS A 217 2.47 -5.69 -0.51
N LEU A 218 2.76 -6.43 0.56
CA LEU A 218 3.73 -7.51 0.57
C LEU A 218 3.01 -8.86 0.58
N THR A 219 3.59 -9.82 -0.15
CA THR A 219 3.26 -11.23 -0.02
C THR A 219 4.52 -11.99 0.36
N PRO A 220 4.42 -13.23 0.88
CA PRO A 220 5.60 -14.02 1.22
C PRO A 220 6.58 -14.20 0.06
N GLN A 221 6.07 -14.29 -1.18
CA GLN A 221 6.90 -14.42 -2.39
C GLN A 221 7.67 -13.14 -2.71
N CYS A 222 7.20 -11.96 -2.26
CA CYS A 222 7.96 -10.72 -2.40
C CYS A 222 9.20 -10.73 -1.49
N LEU A 223 9.15 -11.41 -0.35
CA LEU A 223 10.24 -11.39 0.64
C LEU A 223 11.50 -12.07 0.11
N SER A 224 11.37 -13.08 -0.77
CA SER A 224 12.52 -13.77 -1.37
C SER A 224 13.32 -12.92 -2.36
N GLN A 225 12.90 -11.69 -2.65
CA GLN A 225 13.62 -10.73 -3.49
C GLN A 225 14.68 -9.93 -2.70
N TYR A 226 14.67 -10.04 -1.37
CA TYR A 226 15.53 -9.27 -0.47
C TYR A 226 16.46 -10.19 0.30
N ASP A 227 17.64 -9.67 0.67
CA ASP A 227 18.57 -10.40 1.54
C ASP A 227 18.19 -10.27 3.02
N ALA A 228 17.74 -9.08 3.44
CA ALA A 228 17.24 -8.82 4.78
C ALA A 228 16.07 -7.83 4.81
N ILE A 229 15.27 -7.89 5.89
CA ILE A 229 14.07 -7.08 6.08
C ILE A 229 14.00 -6.52 7.50
N GLY A 230 13.88 -5.19 7.63
CA GLY A 230 13.55 -4.52 8.88
C GLY A 230 12.04 -4.26 8.96
N PHE A 231 11.35 -4.88 9.91
CA PHE A 231 9.91 -4.67 10.13
C PHE A 231 9.68 -3.58 11.18
N VAL A 232 9.08 -2.46 10.80
CA VAL A 232 8.70 -1.36 11.71
C VAL A 232 7.18 -1.38 11.90
N VAL A 233 6.72 -1.91 13.03
CA VAL A 233 5.30 -2.24 13.22
C VAL A 233 4.71 -1.66 14.49
N SER A 234 3.53 -1.06 14.41
CA SER A 234 2.76 -0.64 15.60
C SER A 234 1.82 -1.73 16.09
N THR A 235 1.47 -1.68 17.38
CA THR A 235 0.40 -2.49 17.97
C THR A 235 -0.86 -1.64 18.12
N CYS A 236 -2.04 -2.22 17.89
CA CYS A 236 -3.34 -1.52 17.95
C CYS A 236 -4.23 -2.10 19.06
N GLY A 237 -5.10 -1.27 19.65
CA GLY A 237 -6.10 -1.71 20.62
C GLY A 237 -5.54 -2.63 21.73
N LYS A 238 -6.05 -3.86 21.80
CA LYS A 238 -5.67 -4.89 22.80
C LYS A 238 -4.56 -5.82 22.30
N GLY A 239 -3.51 -5.24 21.73
CA GLY A 239 -2.40 -6.04 21.20
C GLY A 239 -2.58 -6.50 19.75
N GLU A 240 -3.62 -6.04 19.05
CA GLU A 240 -4.00 -6.42 17.69
C GLU A 240 -3.02 -5.90 16.62
N ALA A 241 -3.07 -6.54 15.45
CA ALA A 241 -2.32 -6.10 14.29
C ALA A 241 -2.97 -4.84 13.70
N PRO A 242 -2.19 -3.87 13.18
CA PRO A 242 -2.75 -2.82 12.36
C PRO A 242 -3.47 -3.39 11.14
N ASP A 243 -4.51 -2.72 10.65
CA ASP A 243 -5.23 -3.11 9.41
C ASP A 243 -4.27 -3.36 8.24
N SER A 244 -3.20 -2.55 8.18
CA SER A 244 -2.16 -2.65 7.17
C SER A 244 -1.30 -3.93 7.25
N ALA A 245 -1.43 -4.74 8.29
CA ALA A 245 -0.72 -6.01 8.46
C ALA A 245 -1.62 -7.25 8.33
N ILE A 246 -2.95 -7.14 8.46
CA ILE A 246 -3.87 -8.28 8.55
C ILE A 246 -3.71 -9.25 7.37
N SER A 247 -3.77 -8.73 6.13
CA SER A 247 -3.63 -9.55 4.92
C SER A 247 -2.26 -10.26 4.82
N PHE A 248 -1.20 -9.58 5.25
CA PHE A 248 0.15 -10.15 5.29
C PHE A 248 0.25 -11.30 6.29
N MET A 249 -0.30 -11.12 7.49
CA MET A 249 -0.31 -12.15 8.53
C MET A 249 -1.00 -13.44 8.06
N HIS A 250 -2.19 -13.34 7.47
CA HIS A 250 -2.89 -14.49 6.90
C HIS A 250 -2.10 -15.17 5.76
N SER A 251 -1.47 -14.37 4.90
CA SER A 251 -0.64 -14.89 3.80
C SER A 251 0.60 -15.61 4.31
N MET A 252 1.24 -15.10 5.36
CA MET A 252 2.40 -15.75 6.00
C MET A 252 1.99 -17.04 6.71
N GLN A 253 0.87 -17.06 7.43
CA GLN A 253 0.37 -18.26 8.13
C GLN A 253 0.14 -19.44 7.17
N SER A 254 -0.40 -19.18 5.97
CA SER A 254 -0.66 -20.19 4.95
C SER A 254 0.59 -20.68 4.19
N LEU A 255 1.74 -20.04 4.38
CA LEU A 255 2.98 -20.40 3.68
C LEU A 255 3.59 -21.72 4.18
N SER A 256 4.03 -22.58 3.25
CA SER A 256 4.77 -23.80 3.57
C SER A 256 6.24 -23.52 3.96
N PRO A 257 6.81 -24.27 4.92
CA PRO A 257 8.11 -23.97 5.56
C PRO A 257 9.36 -24.18 4.69
N HIS A 258 9.23 -24.59 3.42
CA HIS A 258 10.38 -24.95 2.56
C HIS A 258 10.83 -23.83 1.61
N THR A 259 10.39 -22.59 1.83
CA THR A 259 10.79 -21.44 1.03
C THR A 259 11.97 -20.76 1.70
N ARG A 260 13.11 -20.59 1.00
CA ARG A 260 14.21 -19.75 1.52
C ARG A 260 13.75 -18.29 1.48
N LEU A 261 13.57 -17.71 2.65
CA LEU A 261 13.14 -16.32 2.85
C LEU A 261 14.33 -15.47 3.33
N ALA A 262 14.16 -14.15 3.28
CA ALA A 262 15.14 -13.18 3.78
C ALA A 262 15.35 -13.29 5.29
N ASP A 263 16.49 -12.79 5.77
CA ASP A 263 16.70 -12.61 7.20
C ASP A 263 15.89 -11.38 7.69
N PHE A 264 15.62 -11.26 9.00
CA PHE A 264 14.76 -10.18 9.49
C PHE A 264 15.12 -9.65 10.88
N SER A 265 14.62 -8.44 11.19
CA SER A 265 14.51 -7.93 12.57
C SER A 265 13.24 -7.09 12.71
N VAL A 266 12.74 -6.94 13.93
CA VAL A 266 11.49 -6.24 14.24
C VAL A 266 11.74 -5.07 15.19
N LEU A 267 11.31 -3.88 14.78
CA LEU A 267 11.12 -2.72 15.64
C LEU A 267 9.63 -2.61 15.95
N ALA A 268 9.25 -2.94 17.17
CA ALA A 268 7.86 -3.02 17.60
C ALA A 268 7.48 -1.78 18.42
N LEU A 269 6.58 -0.96 17.90
CA LEU A 269 6.01 0.18 18.61
C LEU A 269 4.77 -0.23 19.39
N GLY A 270 4.66 0.27 20.62
CA GLY A 270 3.51 0.10 21.49
C GLY A 270 3.50 1.17 22.57
N ASP A 271 2.61 1.05 23.54
CA ASP A 271 2.54 1.96 24.69
C ASP A 271 2.36 1.13 25.96
N ARG A 272 3.23 1.35 26.96
CA ARG A 272 3.22 0.59 28.22
C ARG A 272 1.97 0.82 29.09
N HIS A 273 1.15 1.81 28.78
CA HIS A 273 -0.14 2.00 29.44
C HIS A 273 -1.17 0.92 29.06
N TYR A 274 -0.95 0.21 27.94
CA TYR A 274 -1.78 -0.93 27.55
C TYR A 274 -1.16 -2.24 28.06
N ALA A 275 -2.02 -3.18 28.44
CA ALA A 275 -1.58 -4.48 28.99
C ALA A 275 -0.71 -5.27 28.00
N ASP A 276 -1.06 -5.23 26.71
CA ASP A 276 -0.43 -6.01 25.65
C ASP A 276 0.66 -5.20 24.92
N PHE A 277 1.64 -4.70 25.68
CA PHE A 277 2.74 -3.87 25.17
C PHE A 277 3.51 -4.57 24.03
N CYS A 278 3.51 -3.94 22.85
CA CYS A 278 4.16 -4.43 21.62
C CYS A 278 3.73 -5.84 21.16
N ALA A 279 2.56 -6.34 21.61
CA ALA A 279 2.15 -7.73 21.39
C ALA A 279 2.08 -8.12 19.90
N PHE A 280 1.72 -7.21 18.99
CA PHE A 280 1.74 -7.52 17.57
C PHE A 280 3.16 -7.78 17.05
N GLY A 281 4.14 -6.98 17.47
CA GLY A 281 5.54 -7.16 17.06
C GLY A 281 6.11 -8.51 17.48
N TYR A 282 5.84 -8.93 18.73
CA TYR A 282 6.24 -10.26 19.22
C TYR A 282 5.57 -11.40 18.45
N ARG A 283 4.26 -11.28 18.16
CA ARG A 283 3.54 -12.29 17.36
C ARG A 283 4.08 -12.37 15.93
N LEU A 284 4.48 -11.23 15.35
CA LEU A 284 5.10 -11.18 14.03
C LEU A 284 6.47 -11.87 14.04
N GLU A 285 7.34 -11.55 15.01
CA GLU A 285 8.65 -12.22 15.16
C GLU A 285 8.52 -13.73 15.31
N GLN A 286 7.58 -14.19 16.16
CA GLN A 286 7.29 -15.60 16.33
C GLN A 286 6.87 -16.25 15.01
N LEU A 287 5.92 -15.65 14.29
CA LEU A 287 5.45 -16.17 13.01
C LEU A 287 6.59 -16.24 11.97
N LEU A 288 7.43 -15.22 11.87
CA LEU A 288 8.55 -15.19 10.92
C LEU A 288 9.58 -16.29 11.25
N THR A 289 9.87 -16.48 12.53
CA THR A 289 10.77 -17.54 13.02
C THR A 289 10.22 -18.94 12.74
N GLU A 290 8.92 -19.17 13.00
CA GLU A 290 8.23 -20.43 12.69
C GLU A 290 8.25 -20.76 11.19
N LYS A 291 8.31 -19.73 10.33
CA LYS A 291 8.44 -19.87 8.87
C LYS A 291 9.89 -20.04 8.39
N GLY A 292 10.84 -20.17 9.32
CA GLY A 292 12.24 -20.48 9.04
C GLY A 292 13.09 -19.26 8.65
N MET A 293 12.59 -18.04 8.85
CA MET A 293 13.38 -16.83 8.68
C MET A 293 14.36 -16.68 9.85
N ARG A 294 15.57 -16.20 9.58
CA ARG A 294 16.59 -15.99 10.60
C ARG A 294 16.56 -14.55 11.11
N CYS A 295 16.62 -14.38 12.42
CA CYS A 295 16.70 -13.06 13.05
C CYS A 295 18.13 -12.49 12.93
N ILE A 296 18.29 -11.27 12.40
CA ILE A 296 19.57 -10.55 12.28
C ILE A 296 19.95 -9.80 13.55
N ALA A 297 18.95 -9.27 14.26
CA ALA A 297 19.11 -8.51 15.50
C ALA A 297 17.83 -8.69 16.34
N PRO A 298 17.92 -8.81 17.68
CA PRO A 298 16.76 -9.01 18.54
C PRO A 298 15.68 -7.95 18.32
N LEU A 299 14.41 -8.34 18.51
CA LEU A 299 13.32 -7.38 18.52
C LEU A 299 13.57 -6.28 19.57
N VAL A 300 13.34 -5.04 19.16
CA VAL A 300 13.37 -3.88 20.08
C VAL A 300 11.95 -3.36 20.25
N ALA A 301 11.48 -3.35 21.50
CA ALA A 301 10.18 -2.83 21.89
C ALA A 301 10.30 -1.33 22.23
N VAL A 302 9.64 -0.49 21.44
CA VAL A 302 9.63 0.96 21.56
C VAL A 302 8.38 1.39 22.31
N ASP A 303 8.58 2.10 23.41
CA ASP A 303 7.51 2.74 24.16
C ASP A 303 7.18 4.10 23.52
N GLN A 304 5.98 4.20 22.96
CA GLN A 304 5.46 5.30 22.16
C GLN A 304 6.40 5.66 21.01
N MET A 305 7.18 6.74 21.14
CA MET A 305 8.14 7.22 20.15
C MET A 305 9.51 7.45 20.79
N ASP A 306 9.92 6.59 21.74
CA ASP A 306 11.25 6.63 22.35
C ASP A 306 12.35 6.39 21.30
N LEU A 307 12.91 7.50 20.79
CA LEU A 307 13.94 7.48 19.76
C LEU A 307 15.25 6.83 20.24
N THR A 308 15.48 6.73 21.55
CA THR A 308 16.65 6.02 22.10
C THR A 308 16.60 4.54 21.73
N ALA A 309 15.43 3.92 21.91
CA ALA A 309 15.20 2.52 21.54
C ALA A 309 15.25 2.34 20.01
N VAL A 310 14.67 3.28 19.25
CA VAL A 310 14.72 3.27 17.78
C VAL A 310 16.17 3.33 17.28
N ASN A 311 16.99 4.22 17.85
CA ASN A 311 18.38 4.41 17.45
C ASN A 311 19.26 3.22 17.84
N SER A 312 19.02 2.58 18.99
CA SER A 312 19.72 1.35 19.37
C SER A 312 19.42 0.19 18.42
N TRP A 313 18.16 0.04 18.00
CA TRP A 313 17.82 -0.92 16.96
C TRP A 313 18.49 -0.56 15.63
N TRP A 314 18.45 0.72 15.24
CA TRP A 314 19.01 1.19 13.97
C TRP A 314 20.52 1.01 13.87
N GLU A 315 21.25 1.19 14.97
CA GLU A 315 22.67 0.90 15.05
C GLU A 315 22.98 -0.57 14.76
N SER A 316 22.19 -1.49 15.33
CA SER A 316 22.34 -2.93 15.09
C SER A 316 22.11 -3.30 13.62
N ILE A 317 21.12 -2.68 12.97
CA ILE A 317 20.83 -2.89 11.55
C ILE A 317 21.92 -2.28 10.66
N SER A 318 22.40 -1.07 10.99
CA SER A 318 23.47 -0.41 10.25
C SER A 318 24.78 -1.20 10.28
N VAL A 319 25.12 -1.79 11.44
CA VAL A 319 26.27 -2.71 11.57
C VAL A 319 26.10 -3.93 10.66
N TYR A 320 24.91 -4.54 10.61
CA TYR A 320 24.63 -5.67 9.71
C TYR A 320 24.76 -5.28 8.23
N LEU A 321 24.29 -4.09 7.86
CA LEU A 321 24.39 -3.57 6.50
C LEU A 321 25.80 -3.07 6.13
N GLY A 322 26.73 -3.02 7.08
CA GLY A 322 28.09 -2.52 6.87
C GLY A 322 28.15 -1.02 6.58
N GLN A 323 27.22 -0.24 7.14
CA GLN A 323 27.15 1.22 7.00
C GLN A 323 27.27 1.92 8.36
N GLU A 324 27.66 3.20 8.34
CA GLU A 324 27.62 4.05 9.54
C GLU A 324 26.17 4.37 9.92
N SER A 325 25.88 4.31 11.21
CA SER A 325 24.55 4.66 11.74
C SER A 325 24.47 6.17 12.01
N GLN A 326 23.43 6.81 11.46
CA GLN A 326 23.04 8.17 11.86
C GLN A 326 21.87 8.09 12.83
N SER A 327 21.85 8.99 13.83
CA SER A 327 20.73 9.08 14.75
C SER A 327 19.48 9.56 14.02
N ILE A 328 18.39 8.82 14.20
CA ILE A 328 17.08 9.14 13.67
C ILE A 328 16.43 10.19 14.55
N GLU A 329 15.97 11.25 13.89
CA GLU A 329 15.15 12.30 14.47
C GLU A 329 13.81 12.40 13.73
N ILE A 330 12.82 13.02 14.37
CA ILE A 330 11.53 13.29 13.74
C ILE A 330 11.43 14.79 13.53
N ASP A 331 11.28 15.18 12.28
CA ASP A 331 11.04 16.57 11.92
C ASP A 331 9.62 16.99 12.34
N TYR A 332 9.58 18.01 13.19
CA TYR A 332 8.36 18.73 13.52
C TYR A 332 8.40 20.09 12.84
N GLU A 333 7.23 20.54 12.41
CA GLU A 333 7.05 21.82 11.76
C GLU A 333 6.36 22.77 12.73
N GLN A 334 6.60 24.07 12.58
CA GLN A 334 5.97 25.09 13.40
C GLN A 334 4.59 25.43 12.84
N PHE A 335 3.60 25.49 13.74
CA PHE A 335 2.25 25.94 13.45
C PHE A 335 1.92 27.14 14.34
N ASP A 336 1.30 28.16 13.77
CA ASP A 336 0.82 29.32 14.51
C ASP A 336 -0.58 29.04 15.06
N VAL A 337 -0.81 29.35 16.33
CA VAL A 337 -2.12 29.24 16.97
C VAL A 337 -2.97 30.43 16.55
N LEU A 338 -4.01 30.20 15.75
CA LEU A 338 -4.95 31.23 15.34
C LEU A 338 -6.06 31.41 16.38
N GLN A 339 -6.55 30.31 16.94
CA GLN A 339 -7.65 30.32 17.89
C GLN A 339 -7.52 29.18 18.89
N ASN A 340 -7.91 29.43 20.13
CA ASN A 340 -8.09 28.42 21.17
C ASN A 340 -9.29 28.82 22.03
N HIS A 341 -10.39 28.07 21.94
CA HIS A 341 -11.63 28.38 22.65
C HIS A 341 -12.17 27.15 23.39
N CYS A 342 -12.48 27.31 24.68
CA CYS A 342 -13.17 26.29 25.46
C CYS A 342 -14.65 26.22 25.04
N LEU A 343 -15.08 25.06 24.53
CA LEU A 343 -16.43 24.83 24.03
C LEU A 343 -17.46 24.61 25.15
N ASN A 344 -17.02 24.20 26.34
CA ASN A 344 -17.88 23.90 27.48
C ASN A 344 -17.44 24.63 28.76
N PRO A 345 -17.36 25.98 28.75
CA PRO A 345 -16.81 26.74 29.88
C PRO A 345 -17.67 26.65 31.15
N ALA A 346 -18.94 26.25 31.04
CA ALA A 346 -19.83 26.05 32.17
C ALA A 346 -19.51 24.79 33.00
N GLN A 347 -18.76 23.83 32.43
CA GLN A 347 -18.30 22.65 33.15
C GLN A 347 -17.25 23.03 34.20
N SER A 348 -17.21 22.29 35.31
CA SER A 348 -16.20 22.50 36.36
C SER A 348 -14.90 21.73 36.12
N TYR A 349 -14.93 20.71 35.27
CA TYR A 349 -13.79 19.88 34.88
C TYR A 349 -14.02 19.31 33.47
N ARG A 350 -12.99 18.70 32.85
CA ARG A 350 -13.05 18.16 31.47
C ARG A 350 -13.40 19.22 30.43
N HIS A 351 -12.79 20.40 30.55
CA HIS A 351 -12.87 21.40 29.50
C HIS A 351 -12.38 20.84 28.17
N VAL A 352 -13.13 21.11 27.10
CA VAL A 352 -12.82 20.73 25.74
C VAL A 352 -12.55 21.99 24.95
N HIS A 353 -11.38 22.06 24.32
CA HIS A 353 -10.94 23.20 23.55
C HIS A 353 -10.97 22.88 22.06
N HIS A 354 -11.50 23.81 21.27
CA HIS A 354 -11.28 23.87 19.84
C HIS A 354 -10.06 24.74 19.56
N LEU A 355 -9.04 24.14 18.96
CA LEU A 355 -7.83 24.83 18.55
C LEU A 355 -7.82 24.91 17.03
N ARG A 356 -7.49 26.09 16.51
CA ARG A 356 -7.19 26.28 15.09
C ARG A 356 -5.74 26.68 14.93
N LEU A 357 -5.01 25.87 14.17
CA LEU A 357 -3.60 26.05 13.89
C LEU A 357 -3.40 26.34 12.41
N ALA A 358 -2.39 27.14 12.08
CA ALA A 358 -2.07 27.47 10.70
C ALA A 358 -0.62 27.19 10.36
N LYS A 359 -0.41 26.73 9.12
CA LYS A 359 0.93 26.54 8.55
C LYS A 359 0.84 26.68 7.02
N GLN A 360 1.78 27.42 6.44
CA GLN A 360 1.87 27.52 4.98
C GLN A 360 2.21 26.16 4.34
N GLY A 361 1.57 25.87 3.21
CA GLY A 361 1.78 24.61 2.48
C GLY A 361 1.31 23.37 3.24
N LEU A 362 0.47 23.53 4.26
CA LEU A 362 -0.09 22.40 5.00
C LEU A 362 -0.97 21.54 4.09
N ALA A 363 -0.62 20.26 3.99
CA ALA A 363 -1.35 19.25 3.25
C ALA A 363 -1.72 18.08 4.17
N TYR A 364 -3.01 17.80 4.27
CA TYR A 364 -3.56 16.63 4.94
C TYR A 364 -4.88 16.24 4.25
N GLN A 365 -5.43 15.09 4.60
CA GLN A 365 -6.79 14.71 4.23
C GLN A 365 -7.63 14.51 5.50
N PRO A 366 -8.93 14.85 5.49
CA PRO A 366 -9.83 14.51 6.59
C PRO A 366 -9.71 13.04 6.97
N GLY A 367 -9.62 12.78 8.27
CA GLY A 367 -9.31 11.46 8.83
C GLY A 367 -7.83 11.27 9.21
N ASP A 368 -6.93 12.11 8.70
CA ASP A 368 -5.55 12.16 9.19
C ASP A 368 -5.49 12.69 10.63
N VAL A 369 -4.35 12.44 11.29
CA VAL A 369 -4.10 12.91 12.66
C VAL A 369 -2.92 13.87 12.68
N LEU A 370 -2.93 14.82 13.60
CA LEU A 370 -1.81 15.71 13.86
C LEU A 370 -1.03 15.22 15.08
N ALA A 371 0.25 14.90 14.89
CA ALA A 371 1.17 14.59 15.96
C ALA A 371 1.74 15.89 16.53
N VAL A 372 1.28 16.30 17.71
CA VAL A 372 1.73 17.51 18.39
C VAL A 372 2.82 17.16 19.39
N LYS A 373 3.95 17.85 19.33
CA LYS A 373 5.03 17.74 20.34
C LYS A 373 4.75 18.75 21.46
N PRO A 374 4.26 18.29 22.63
CA PRO A 374 3.89 19.19 23.71
C PRO A 374 5.12 19.71 24.46
N ARG A 375 4.92 20.79 25.23
CA ARG A 375 5.87 21.26 26.24
C ARG A 375 5.16 21.41 27.57
N ILE A 376 5.83 21.19 28.68
CA ILE A 376 5.23 21.51 29.98
C ILE A 376 5.31 23.03 30.19
N GLN A 377 4.17 23.67 30.45
CA GLN A 377 4.15 25.11 30.70
C GLN A 377 5.05 25.51 31.87
N GLN A 378 5.77 26.62 31.73
CA GLN A 378 6.63 27.16 32.78
C GLN A 378 5.87 27.40 34.09
N ALA A 379 4.64 27.91 34.06
CA ALA A 379 3.83 28.13 35.27
C ALA A 379 3.60 26.83 36.05
N THR A 380 3.28 25.74 35.34
CA THR A 380 3.12 24.40 35.93
C THR A 380 4.42 23.88 36.52
N LEU A 381 5.54 24.07 35.81
CA LEU A 381 6.87 23.66 36.29
C LEU A 381 7.28 24.46 37.54
N LEU A 382 7.09 25.77 37.55
CA LEU A 382 7.38 26.62 38.71
C LEU A 382 6.55 26.20 39.94
N SER A 383 5.28 25.83 39.74
CA SER A 383 4.44 25.28 40.81
C SER A 383 4.99 23.95 41.34
N ARG A 384 5.49 23.06 40.47
CA ARG A 384 6.08 21.78 40.89
C ARG A 384 7.44 21.97 41.58
N LEU A 385 8.31 22.81 41.03
CA LEU A 385 9.63 23.13 41.61
C LEU A 385 9.50 23.77 42.99
N SER A 386 8.58 24.73 43.15
CA SER A 386 8.34 25.37 44.45
C SER A 386 7.84 24.39 45.51
N LYS A 387 7.02 23.40 45.14
CA LYS A 387 6.61 22.32 46.07
C LYS A 387 7.78 21.44 46.53
N GLN A 388 8.81 21.26 45.69
CA GLN A 388 10.04 20.54 46.04
C GLN A 388 11.08 21.43 46.73
N GLY A 389 10.85 22.75 46.81
CA GLY A 389 11.81 23.70 47.36
C GLY A 389 13.02 23.96 46.45
N TRP A 390 12.93 23.66 45.15
CA TRP A 390 14.03 23.86 44.20
C TRP A 390 13.92 25.18 43.44
N ALA A 391 15.06 25.81 43.18
CA ALA A 391 15.14 27.06 42.43
C ALA A 391 15.08 26.79 40.92
N ALA A 392 14.38 27.65 40.18
CA ALA A 392 14.16 27.47 38.73
C ALA A 392 15.43 27.69 37.88
N ASP A 393 16.38 28.46 38.40
CA ASP A 393 17.68 28.77 37.80
C ASP A 393 18.78 27.77 38.17
N THR A 394 18.43 26.68 38.87
CA THR A 394 19.37 25.60 39.18
C THR A 394 19.96 25.03 37.89
N GLN A 395 21.28 24.84 37.86
CA GLN A 395 21.96 24.15 36.76
C GLN A 395 22.02 22.66 37.01
N VAL A 396 21.76 21.89 35.95
CA VAL A 396 21.86 20.42 35.91
C VAL A 396 22.69 20.02 34.69
N ILE A 397 23.31 18.85 34.73
CA ILE A 397 24.05 18.29 33.61
C ILE A 397 23.09 17.42 32.81
N TYR A 398 22.95 17.70 31.51
CA TYR A 398 22.16 16.89 30.59
C TYR A 398 22.97 16.63 29.33
N GLN A 399 23.17 15.35 29.00
CA GLN A 399 24.00 14.92 27.86
C GLN A 399 25.43 15.51 27.88
N GLY A 400 25.99 15.68 29.08
CA GLY A 400 27.36 16.20 29.28
C GLY A 400 27.48 17.72 29.34
N GLU A 401 26.40 18.47 29.10
CA GLU A 401 26.40 19.93 29.09
C GLU A 401 25.59 20.51 30.26
N PRO A 402 26.00 21.67 30.84
CA PRO A 402 25.22 22.36 31.85
C PRO A 402 24.02 23.09 31.24
N VAL A 403 22.82 22.83 31.76
CA VAL A 403 21.55 23.41 31.28
C VAL A 403 20.73 23.91 32.47
N LEU A 404 19.91 24.95 32.27
CA LEU A 404 18.95 25.41 33.26
C LEU A 404 17.83 24.38 33.45
N LEU A 405 17.55 24.05 34.72
CA LEU A 405 16.55 23.05 35.12
C LEU A 405 15.17 23.36 34.51
N LEU A 406 14.70 24.62 34.60
CA LEU A 406 13.40 25.01 34.07
C LEU A 406 13.28 24.80 32.56
N ASP A 407 14.31 25.13 31.79
CA ASP A 407 14.29 25.01 30.32
C ASP A 407 14.32 23.56 29.86
N LEU A 408 15.03 22.71 30.60
CA LEU A 408 15.08 21.28 30.33
C LEU A 408 13.75 20.60 30.65
N LEU A 409 13.15 20.89 31.81
CA LEU A 409 11.89 20.29 32.26
C LEU A 409 10.69 20.62 31.37
N GLN A 410 10.75 21.67 30.54
CA GLN A 410 9.72 21.92 29.52
C GLN A 410 9.64 20.80 28.48
N ARG A 411 10.72 20.03 28.30
CA ARG A 411 10.87 18.98 27.28
C ARG A 411 10.96 17.57 27.85
N LEU A 412 10.94 17.41 29.16
CA LEU A 412 10.96 16.12 29.83
C LEU A 412 9.59 15.82 30.45
N ASP A 413 9.16 14.55 30.40
CA ASP A 413 7.82 14.14 30.84
C ASP A 413 7.74 13.99 32.36
N TRP A 414 7.95 15.09 33.09
CA TRP A 414 7.76 15.12 34.54
C TRP A 414 6.27 15.09 34.86
N THR A 415 5.85 14.08 35.61
CA THR A 415 4.46 13.91 36.06
C THR A 415 4.38 13.96 37.58
N ASP A 416 4.94 12.94 38.21
CA ASP A 416 4.81 12.59 39.61
C ASP A 416 6.09 11.94 40.17
N GLN A 417 7.14 11.84 39.36
CA GLN A 417 8.44 11.34 39.79
C GLN A 417 8.98 12.21 40.94
N VAL A 418 9.47 11.53 41.96
CA VAL A 418 10.06 12.14 43.16
C VAL A 418 11.56 11.87 43.14
N ALA A 419 12.35 12.88 43.48
CA ALA A 419 13.79 12.78 43.62
C ALA A 419 14.26 13.65 44.79
N GLU A 420 15.43 13.35 45.33
CA GLU A 420 16.02 14.10 46.45
C GLU A 420 16.66 15.42 45.96
N ASP A 421 17.18 15.42 44.74
CA ASP A 421 17.79 16.58 44.10
C ASP A 421 17.41 16.71 42.61
N PRO A 422 17.63 17.89 42.01
CA PRO A 422 17.30 18.14 40.61
C PRO A 422 18.03 17.24 39.60
N GLN A 423 19.29 16.87 39.85
CA GLN A 423 20.03 16.03 38.91
C GLN A 423 19.44 14.63 38.88
N GLN A 424 19.16 14.06 40.06
CA GLN A 424 18.54 12.75 40.19
C GLN A 424 17.14 12.72 39.54
N LEU A 425 16.39 13.82 39.56
CA LEU A 425 15.14 13.91 38.81
C LEU A 425 15.40 13.80 37.30
N ILE A 426 16.29 14.63 36.77
CA ILE A 426 16.57 14.68 35.32
C ILE A 426 17.05 13.33 34.79
N ASP A 427 17.89 12.63 35.54
CA ASP A 427 18.42 11.31 35.16
C ASP A 427 17.32 10.22 35.07
N GLN A 428 16.18 10.42 35.75
CA GLN A 428 15.03 9.52 35.70
C GLN A 428 14.03 9.87 34.58
N LEU A 429 14.00 11.14 34.16
CA LEU A 429 12.97 11.63 33.25
C LEU A 429 13.30 11.31 31.80
N LYS A 430 12.25 10.92 31.06
CA LYS A 430 12.32 10.73 29.62
C LYS A 430 11.88 12.00 28.87
N PRO A 431 12.34 12.21 27.63
CA PRO A 431 11.78 13.24 26.77
C PRO A 431 10.26 13.09 26.60
N ILE A 432 9.55 14.22 26.54
CA ILE A 432 8.12 14.23 26.26
C ILE A 432 7.88 13.88 24.79
N HIS A 433 7.09 12.84 24.54
CA HIS A 433 6.78 12.35 23.19
C HIS A 433 5.60 13.10 22.55
N GLU A 434 5.45 12.97 21.24
CA GLU A 434 4.29 13.51 20.51
C GLU A 434 2.98 12.88 20.96
N ARG A 435 1.88 13.65 20.93
CA ARG A 435 0.52 13.16 21.14
C ARG A 435 -0.28 13.34 19.85
N LEU A 436 -1.04 12.32 19.48
CA LEU A 436 -1.85 12.31 18.26
C LEU A 436 -3.23 12.90 18.52
N TYR A 437 -3.71 13.74 17.61
CA TYR A 437 -5.03 14.35 17.65
C TYR A 437 -5.72 14.21 16.29
N SER A 438 -6.92 13.65 16.26
CA SER A 438 -7.70 13.53 15.02
C SER A 438 -8.07 14.92 14.49
N ILE A 439 -7.80 15.16 13.20
CA ILE A 439 -8.02 16.46 12.58
C ILE A 439 -9.51 16.71 12.37
N ALA A 440 -10.00 17.87 12.82
CA ALA A 440 -11.40 18.26 12.82
C ALA A 440 -11.82 19.18 11.66
N SER A 441 -11.02 19.27 10.60
CA SER A 441 -11.21 20.21 9.49
C SER A 441 -10.96 19.59 8.12
N CYS A 442 -11.31 20.34 7.07
CA CYS A 442 -11.04 20.02 5.66
C CYS A 442 -10.61 21.28 4.90
N GLU A 443 -9.74 22.10 5.50
CA GLU A 443 -9.32 23.39 4.96
C GLU A 443 -7.82 23.39 4.63
N GLN A 444 -7.42 24.06 3.55
CA GLN A 444 -6.02 24.20 3.19
C GLN A 444 -5.34 25.25 4.07
N GLY A 445 -4.10 24.97 4.52
CA GLY A 445 -3.32 25.92 5.31
C GLY A 445 -3.74 26.06 6.78
N GLN A 446 -4.88 25.49 7.18
CA GLN A 446 -5.38 25.49 8.55
C GLN A 446 -5.81 24.09 8.99
N VAL A 447 -5.64 23.80 10.27
CA VAL A 447 -6.04 22.54 10.89
C VAL A 447 -6.73 22.80 12.22
N ASP A 448 -7.88 22.18 12.40
CA ASP A 448 -8.64 22.26 13.65
C ASP A 448 -8.43 20.99 14.47
N LEU A 449 -8.28 21.14 15.79
CA LEU A 449 -8.18 20.05 16.75
C LEU A 449 -9.24 20.21 17.84
N LEU A 450 -9.67 19.08 18.40
CA LEU A 450 -10.50 19.05 19.59
C LEU A 450 -9.73 18.39 20.73
N VAL A 451 -9.43 19.15 21.77
CA VAL A 451 -8.57 18.70 22.87
C VAL A 451 -9.35 18.73 24.18
N ARG A 452 -9.57 17.57 24.78
CA ARG A 452 -10.09 17.45 26.14
C ARG A 452 -8.96 17.57 27.14
N GLN A 453 -9.11 18.47 28.10
CA GLN A 453 -8.20 18.57 29.24
C GLN A 453 -8.27 17.28 30.06
N HIS A 454 -7.15 16.57 30.11
CA HIS A 454 -7.04 15.32 30.85
C HIS A 454 -6.72 15.64 32.30
N ILE A 455 -7.50 15.11 33.23
CA ILE A 455 -7.27 15.21 34.67
C ILE A 455 -6.80 13.85 35.15
N ARG A 456 -5.60 13.79 35.71
CA ARG A 456 -5.02 12.57 36.28
C ARG A 456 -5.71 12.19 37.60
N ALA A 457 -5.42 10.98 38.09
CA ALA A 457 -5.96 10.47 39.35
C ALA A 457 -5.60 11.35 40.57
N ASP A 458 -4.46 12.04 40.52
CA ASP A 458 -3.99 12.99 41.54
C ASP A 458 -4.58 14.40 41.37
N ALA A 459 -5.60 14.56 40.51
CA ALA A 459 -6.21 15.83 40.10
C ALA A 459 -5.29 16.80 39.33
N SER A 460 -4.05 16.39 38.99
CA SER A 460 -3.18 17.21 38.14
C SER A 460 -3.63 17.19 36.68
N VAL A 461 -3.34 18.26 35.95
CA VAL A 461 -3.64 18.37 34.52
C VAL A 461 -2.57 17.64 33.70
N GLY A 462 -2.99 16.84 32.72
CA GLY A 462 -2.13 16.16 31.76
C GLY A 462 -1.16 17.12 31.06
N ASN A 463 0.10 16.72 30.86
CA ASN A 463 1.13 17.61 30.33
C ASN A 463 0.79 18.12 28.93
N ALA A 464 0.36 17.22 28.02
CA ALA A 464 0.04 17.58 26.64
C ALA A 464 -1.29 18.36 26.48
N SER A 465 -2.36 17.89 27.13
CA SER A 465 -3.65 18.57 27.05
C SER A 465 -3.67 19.88 27.83
N GLY A 466 -2.97 19.95 28.97
CA GLY A 466 -2.75 21.21 29.70
C GLY A 466 -2.00 22.23 28.85
N TYR A 467 -0.93 21.81 28.17
CA TYR A 467 -0.20 22.64 27.22
C TYR A 467 -1.13 23.17 26.12
N LEU A 468 -1.81 22.31 25.39
CA LEU A 468 -2.65 22.75 24.27
C LEU A 468 -3.83 23.63 24.71
N CYS A 469 -4.55 23.27 25.77
CA CYS A 469 -5.68 24.05 26.26
C CYS A 469 -5.29 25.44 26.79
N SER A 470 -4.00 25.67 27.04
CA SER A 470 -3.48 26.92 27.59
C SER A 470 -2.86 27.87 26.56
N LEU A 471 -2.67 27.43 25.31
CA LEU A 471 -2.07 28.24 24.25
C LEU A 471 -2.95 29.44 23.92
N ALA A 472 -2.33 30.60 23.73
CA ALA A 472 -2.97 31.82 23.27
C ALA A 472 -2.83 31.99 21.75
N THR A 473 -3.69 32.82 21.16
CA THR A 473 -3.52 33.26 19.76
C THR A 473 -2.16 33.94 19.60
N GLY A 474 -1.40 33.53 18.59
CA GLY A 474 -0.04 34.00 18.32
C GLY A 474 1.07 33.11 18.89
N ASP A 475 0.73 32.14 19.75
CA ASP A 475 1.69 31.12 20.18
C ASP A 475 2.06 30.18 19.01
N GLN A 476 3.17 29.46 19.17
CA GLN A 476 3.62 28.45 18.21
C GLN A 476 3.63 27.06 18.81
N VAL A 477 3.31 26.07 17.98
CA VAL A 477 3.32 24.66 18.36
C VAL A 477 4.06 23.82 17.33
N GLU A 478 4.92 22.93 17.83
CA GLU A 478 5.61 21.93 17.03
C GLU A 478 4.67 20.77 16.75
N ALA A 479 4.41 20.49 15.47
CA ALA A 479 3.55 19.40 15.07
C ALA A 479 3.94 18.81 13.71
N SER A 480 3.41 17.63 13.40
CA SER A 480 3.66 16.96 12.14
C SER A 480 2.44 16.12 11.76
N VAL A 481 2.02 16.18 10.50
CA VAL A 481 0.85 15.42 10.02
C VAL A 481 1.21 13.94 9.92
N ARG A 482 0.30 13.06 10.36
CA ARG A 482 0.41 11.61 10.16
C ARG A 482 -0.78 11.15 9.32
N ALA A 483 -0.46 10.49 8.22
CA ALA A 483 -1.48 9.90 7.37
C ALA A 483 -2.16 8.73 8.09
N HIS A 484 -3.49 8.70 8.11
CA HIS A 484 -4.28 7.59 8.62
C HIS A 484 -5.21 7.03 7.52
N PRO A 485 -4.67 6.31 6.51
CA PRO A 485 -5.45 5.90 5.34
C PRO A 485 -6.66 4.99 5.66
N GLY A 486 -6.57 4.20 6.74
CA GLY A 486 -7.66 3.34 7.20
C GLY A 486 -8.87 4.11 7.74
N PHE A 487 -8.70 5.40 8.06
CA PHE A 487 -9.74 6.28 8.59
C PHE A 487 -9.98 7.47 7.66
N ARG A 488 -9.70 7.35 6.36
CA ARG A 488 -10.11 8.33 5.34
C ARG A 488 -11.38 7.88 4.64
N LEU A 489 -12.12 8.81 4.07
CA LEU A 489 -13.25 8.49 3.22
C LEU A 489 -12.79 7.71 1.97
N PRO A 490 -13.38 6.54 1.66
CA PRO A 490 -13.01 5.74 0.49
C PRO A 490 -13.54 6.33 -0.83
N GLY A 491 -14.41 7.34 -0.75
CA GLY A 491 -15.09 7.99 -1.86
C GLY A 491 -16.38 8.64 -1.39
N ASP A 492 -17.22 9.08 -2.33
CA ASP A 492 -18.51 9.65 -2.00
C ASP A 492 -19.58 8.56 -1.77
N VAL A 493 -19.51 7.90 -0.61
CA VAL A 493 -20.40 6.81 -0.19
C VAL A 493 -21.20 7.17 1.06
N PRO A 494 -22.39 6.60 1.31
CA PRO A 494 -23.14 6.89 2.54
C PRO A 494 -22.33 6.57 3.81
N LEU A 495 -22.51 7.36 4.86
CA LEU A 495 -21.72 7.24 6.09
C LEU A 495 -22.59 7.04 7.33
N ILE A 496 -22.17 6.13 8.20
CA ILE A 496 -22.58 6.05 9.60
C ILE A 496 -21.37 6.44 10.44
N LEU A 497 -21.48 7.56 11.16
CA LEU A 497 -20.42 8.16 11.96
C LEU A 497 -20.80 7.98 13.43
N ILE A 498 -19.94 7.37 14.24
CA ILE A 498 -20.23 7.02 15.63
C ILE A 498 -19.12 7.58 16.51
N GLY A 499 -19.44 8.60 17.30
CA GLY A 499 -18.45 9.31 18.10
C GLY A 499 -18.94 9.68 19.48
N ALA A 500 -18.04 9.67 20.46
CA ALA A 500 -18.31 10.20 21.79
C ALA A 500 -17.25 11.23 22.21
N GLY A 501 -17.70 12.33 22.80
CA GLY A 501 -16.85 13.42 23.27
C GLY A 501 -15.95 13.98 22.16
N THR A 502 -14.63 13.94 22.38
CA THR A 502 -13.65 14.40 21.38
C THR A 502 -13.59 13.54 20.11
N GLY A 503 -14.19 12.34 20.12
CA GLY A 503 -14.31 11.49 18.94
C GLY A 503 -15.18 12.06 17.81
N ILE A 504 -15.89 13.18 18.03
CA ILE A 504 -16.59 13.90 16.96
C ILE A 504 -15.63 14.59 15.98
N ALA A 505 -14.40 14.90 16.40
CA ALA A 505 -13.44 15.69 15.64
C ALA A 505 -13.33 15.28 14.16
N PRO A 506 -12.92 14.03 13.80
CA PRO A 506 -12.73 13.67 12.40
C PRO A 506 -14.02 13.76 11.56
N PHE A 507 -15.18 13.62 12.19
CA PHE A 507 -16.47 13.67 11.50
C PHE A 507 -16.85 15.08 11.05
N ILE A 508 -16.39 16.12 11.74
CA ILE A 508 -16.51 17.50 11.26
C ILE A 508 -15.72 17.67 9.96
N GLY A 509 -14.50 17.12 9.91
CA GLY A 509 -13.69 17.08 8.70
C GLY A 509 -14.36 16.30 7.56
N PHE A 510 -14.95 15.13 7.84
CA PHE A 510 -15.67 14.34 6.84
C PHE A 510 -16.89 15.05 6.28
N LEU A 511 -17.72 15.67 7.13
CA LEU A 511 -18.91 16.40 6.69
C LEU A 511 -18.51 17.63 5.87
N ALA A 512 -17.44 18.33 6.25
CA ALA A 512 -16.87 19.42 5.45
C ALA A 512 -16.37 18.92 4.08
N GLN A 513 -15.72 17.76 4.03
CA GLN A 513 -15.28 17.13 2.77
C GLN A 513 -16.46 16.75 1.89
N LYS A 514 -17.50 16.14 2.47
CA LYS A 514 -18.76 15.81 1.78
C LYS A 514 -19.44 17.05 1.22
N GLN A 515 -19.40 18.17 1.95
CA GLN A 515 -19.91 19.45 1.47
C GLN A 515 -19.09 19.98 0.29
N GLN A 516 -17.76 19.90 0.34
CA GLN A 516 -16.89 20.28 -0.78
C GLN A 516 -17.14 19.44 -2.04
N TRP A 517 -17.45 18.16 -1.87
CA TRP A 517 -17.86 17.26 -2.96
C TRP A 517 -19.28 17.52 -3.47
N GLN A 518 -20.05 18.40 -2.82
CA GLN A 518 -21.46 18.60 -3.09
C GLN A 518 -22.25 17.28 -3.03
N SER A 519 -21.86 16.42 -2.07
CA SER A 519 -22.39 15.08 -1.91
C SER A 519 -23.89 15.09 -1.72
N LYS A 520 -24.56 14.10 -2.33
CA LYS A 520 -25.99 13.82 -2.12
C LYS A 520 -26.21 12.51 -1.37
N THR A 521 -25.13 11.86 -0.95
CA THR A 521 -25.21 10.62 -0.17
C THR A 521 -25.67 10.91 1.25
N GLY A 522 -26.38 9.96 1.86
CA GLY A 522 -26.82 10.08 3.25
C GLY A 522 -25.64 9.97 4.22
N ASN A 523 -25.58 10.87 5.20
CA ASN A 523 -24.63 10.78 6.31
C ASN A 523 -25.41 10.82 7.64
N TRP A 524 -25.14 9.87 8.52
CA TRP A 524 -25.80 9.74 9.82
C TRP A 524 -24.75 9.81 10.93
N LEU A 525 -24.86 10.79 11.83
CA LEU A 525 -24.01 10.92 13.00
C LEU A 525 -24.73 10.44 14.27
N PHE A 526 -24.09 9.54 15.01
CA PHE A 526 -24.38 9.22 16.40
C PHE A 526 -23.34 9.90 17.28
N PHE A 527 -23.78 10.82 18.14
CA PHE A 527 -22.92 11.58 19.04
C PHE A 527 -23.27 11.32 20.50
N GLY A 528 -22.28 11.15 21.37
CA GLY A 528 -22.49 10.95 22.80
C GLY A 528 -21.66 11.87 23.67
N GLU A 529 -22.26 12.50 24.68
CA GLU A 529 -21.54 13.20 25.74
C GLU A 529 -22.37 13.27 27.05
N GLN A 530 -22.03 14.15 27.99
CA GLN A 530 -22.67 14.19 29.31
C GLN A 530 -23.96 15.02 29.31
N PHE A 531 -23.92 16.26 28.83
CA PHE A 531 -25.05 17.20 28.92
C PHE A 531 -25.27 17.96 27.61
N SER A 532 -26.52 18.06 27.17
CA SER A 532 -26.87 18.70 25.90
C SER A 532 -26.55 20.18 25.84
N GLN A 533 -26.78 20.92 26.93
CA GLN A 533 -26.58 22.38 26.95
C GLN A 533 -25.11 22.80 27.08
N GLN A 534 -24.25 21.92 27.59
CA GLN A 534 -22.85 22.24 27.88
C GLN A 534 -21.89 21.59 26.90
N ASP A 535 -22.24 20.42 26.37
CA ASP A 535 -21.32 19.58 25.61
C ASP A 535 -21.80 19.25 24.19
N ALA A 536 -22.78 20.00 23.66
CA ALA A 536 -23.14 19.95 22.24
C ALA A 536 -22.07 20.62 21.36
N TYR A 537 -20.88 20.00 21.31
CA TYR A 537 -19.76 20.48 20.51
C TYR A 537 -20.18 20.63 19.04
N PHE A 538 -19.80 21.75 18.42
CA PHE A 538 -20.10 22.05 17.01
C PHE A 538 -21.60 22.07 16.64
N ALA A 539 -22.50 22.37 17.58
CA ALA A 539 -23.95 22.39 17.32
C ALA A 539 -24.35 23.29 16.13
N ASP A 540 -23.72 24.46 16.00
CA ASP A 540 -23.99 25.39 14.91
C ASP A 540 -23.48 24.86 13.56
N GLU A 541 -22.29 24.24 13.52
CA GLU A 541 -21.77 23.55 12.33
C GLU A 541 -22.67 22.39 11.91
N LEU A 542 -23.08 21.54 12.86
CA LEU A 542 -23.94 20.38 12.58
C LEU A 542 -25.30 20.83 12.04
N THR A 543 -25.88 21.89 12.60
CA THR A 543 -27.13 22.49 12.10
C THR A 543 -26.96 22.97 10.65
N ARG A 544 -25.87 23.67 10.35
CA ARG A 544 -25.56 24.09 8.96
C ARG A 544 -25.42 22.90 8.01
N PHE A 545 -24.78 21.80 8.44
CA PHE A 545 -24.70 20.59 7.63
C PHE A 545 -26.08 19.94 7.41
N GLN A 546 -27.00 19.99 8.40
CA GLN A 546 -28.36 19.50 8.25
C GLN A 546 -29.18 20.34 7.27
N GLU A 547 -29.10 21.67 7.38
CA GLU A 547 -29.75 22.61 6.47
C GLU A 547 -29.28 22.41 5.02
N ALA A 548 -27.97 22.19 4.83
CA ALA A 548 -27.36 21.86 3.54
C ALA A 548 -27.65 20.42 3.07
N ARG A 549 -28.35 19.60 3.87
CA ARG A 549 -28.61 18.17 3.65
C ARG A 549 -27.37 17.30 3.49
N ILE A 550 -26.22 17.78 3.99
CA ILE A 550 -25.00 16.99 4.09
C ILE A 550 -25.12 16.02 5.27
N LEU A 551 -25.55 16.50 6.44
CA LEU A 551 -25.88 15.65 7.58
C LEU A 551 -27.37 15.30 7.51
N THR A 552 -27.69 14.06 7.13
CA THR A 552 -29.08 13.64 6.92
C THR A 552 -29.78 13.19 8.20
N ARG A 553 -29.01 12.70 9.18
CA ARG A 553 -29.51 12.23 10.47
C ARG A 553 -28.50 12.51 11.58
N LEU A 554 -29.00 12.91 12.73
CA LEU A 554 -28.22 13.16 13.93
C LEU A 554 -28.95 12.56 15.13
N ASP A 555 -28.30 11.63 15.82
CA ASP A 555 -28.79 11.02 17.05
C ASP A 555 -27.79 11.31 18.17
N CYS A 556 -28.26 12.00 19.22
CA CYS A 556 -27.45 12.35 20.37
C CYS A 556 -27.82 11.50 21.59
N ALA A 557 -26.82 11.12 22.39
CA ALA A 557 -27.00 10.42 23.66
C ALA A 557 -26.31 11.21 24.79
N TRP A 558 -27.05 11.47 25.88
CA TRP A 558 -26.57 12.30 27.00
C TRP A 558 -26.51 11.48 28.28
N SER A 559 -25.30 11.06 28.66
CA SER A 559 -25.08 10.08 29.72
C SER A 559 -25.43 10.57 31.12
N ARG A 560 -25.32 11.88 31.39
CA ARG A 560 -25.62 12.46 32.73
C ARG A 560 -27.00 13.11 32.79
N GLU A 561 -27.49 13.59 31.65
CA GLU A 561 -28.82 14.20 31.56
C GLU A 561 -29.93 13.15 31.42
N ALA A 562 -29.75 12.16 30.52
CA ALA A 562 -30.77 11.16 30.19
C ALA A 562 -30.40 9.73 30.60
N GLY A 563 -29.16 9.49 31.04
CA GLY A 563 -28.68 8.14 31.37
C GLY A 563 -28.50 7.25 30.13
N GLU A 564 -28.42 7.85 28.95
CA GLU A 564 -28.33 7.14 27.67
C GLU A 564 -26.92 7.18 27.10
N TYR A 565 -26.53 6.11 26.43
CA TYR A 565 -25.27 6.03 25.70
C TYR A 565 -25.49 5.75 24.21
N VAL A 566 -24.45 5.98 23.42
CA VAL A 566 -24.49 5.81 21.96
C VAL A 566 -24.88 4.39 21.57
N GLN A 567 -24.37 3.37 22.27
CA GLN A 567 -24.74 1.96 22.02
C GLN A 567 -26.23 1.68 22.20
N ASP A 568 -26.93 2.43 23.06
CA ASP A 568 -28.37 2.27 23.26
C ASP A 568 -29.14 2.82 22.06
N ARG A 569 -28.70 3.97 21.52
CA ARG A 569 -29.22 4.54 20.27
C ARG A 569 -28.96 3.63 19.07
N LEU A 570 -27.79 2.99 19.00
CA LEU A 570 -27.50 2.01 17.94
C LEU A 570 -28.48 0.83 17.99
N ARG A 571 -28.71 0.24 19.18
CA ARG A 571 -29.69 -0.86 19.34
C ARG A 571 -31.10 -0.44 18.96
N LEU A 572 -31.52 0.76 19.35
CA LEU A 572 -32.83 1.32 18.98
C LEU A 572 -33.00 1.36 17.46
N HIS A 573 -31.93 1.67 16.73
CA HIS A 573 -31.94 1.86 15.28
C HIS A 573 -31.43 0.67 14.46
N HIS A 574 -31.27 -0.53 15.05
CA HIS A 574 -30.65 -1.69 14.39
C HIS A 574 -31.20 -2.01 12.99
N LEU A 575 -32.53 -1.98 12.79
CA LEU A 575 -33.14 -2.22 11.46
C LEU A 575 -32.71 -1.18 10.42
N ALA A 576 -32.68 0.09 10.81
CA ALA A 576 -32.27 1.18 9.92
C ALA A 576 -30.76 1.13 9.64
N LEU A 577 -29.95 0.78 10.64
CA LEU A 577 -28.51 0.58 10.46
C LEU A 577 -28.24 -0.55 9.46
N HIS A 578 -28.97 -1.65 9.57
CA HIS A 578 -28.88 -2.76 8.63
C HIS A 578 -29.26 -2.34 7.20
N GLU A 579 -30.35 -1.59 7.01
CA GLU A 579 -30.71 -1.02 5.70
C GLU A 579 -29.58 -0.13 5.12
N TRP A 580 -29.00 0.74 5.95
CA TRP A 580 -27.93 1.63 5.52
C TRP A 580 -26.67 0.87 5.09
N VAL A 581 -26.21 -0.10 5.86
CA VAL A 581 -25.00 -0.86 5.53
C VAL A 581 -25.24 -1.80 4.36
N VAL A 582 -26.29 -2.62 4.42
CA VAL A 582 -26.50 -3.70 3.45
C VAL A 582 -27.07 -3.19 2.13
N GLN A 583 -28.06 -2.29 2.16
CA GLN A 583 -28.74 -1.83 0.95
C GLN A 583 -28.09 -0.58 0.36
N LYS A 584 -27.68 0.38 1.20
CA LYS A 584 -27.07 1.65 0.73
C LYS A 584 -25.56 1.58 0.62
N GLY A 585 -24.93 0.51 1.11
CA GLY A 585 -23.48 0.35 1.09
C GLY A 585 -22.76 1.35 2.00
N ALA A 586 -23.37 1.71 3.13
CA ALA A 586 -22.79 2.69 4.04
C ALA A 586 -21.50 2.17 4.69
N HIS A 587 -20.52 3.06 4.82
CA HIS A 587 -19.32 2.82 5.61
C HIS A 587 -19.53 3.30 7.05
N VAL A 588 -19.03 2.52 8.01
CA VAL A 588 -19.17 2.78 9.46
C VAL A 588 -17.85 3.25 10.02
N PHE A 589 -17.84 4.44 10.63
CA PHE A 589 -16.66 5.01 11.28
C PHE A 589 -16.92 5.16 12.77
N VAL A 590 -15.99 4.67 13.60
CA VAL A 590 -16.06 4.76 15.05
C VAL A 590 -14.84 5.51 15.58
N CYS A 591 -15.05 6.59 16.33
CA CYS A 591 -13.97 7.39 16.92
C CYS A 591 -14.27 7.78 18.37
N GLY A 592 -13.29 7.67 19.26
CA GLY A 592 -13.44 7.97 20.68
C GLY A 592 -12.54 7.12 21.57
N SER A 593 -12.84 7.07 22.87
CA SER A 593 -12.06 6.25 23.79
C SER A 593 -12.27 4.76 23.52
N GLN A 594 -11.18 4.00 23.44
CA GLN A 594 -11.20 2.54 23.31
C GLN A 594 -11.93 1.91 24.51
N SER A 595 -11.47 2.26 25.72
CA SER A 595 -12.05 1.74 26.96
C SER A 595 -13.46 2.29 27.20
N GLY A 596 -14.39 1.40 27.51
CA GLY A 596 -15.79 1.73 27.78
C GLY A 596 -16.62 2.00 26.52
N PHE A 597 -16.29 3.05 25.76
CA PHE A 597 -17.06 3.45 24.57
C PHE A 597 -16.82 2.52 23.38
N GLY A 598 -15.58 2.45 22.87
CA GLY A 598 -15.24 1.69 21.67
C GLY A 598 -15.63 0.22 21.79
N GLU A 599 -15.27 -0.43 22.89
CA GLU A 599 -15.64 -1.82 23.16
C GLU A 599 -17.16 -2.07 23.16
N SER A 600 -17.94 -1.13 23.71
CA SER A 600 -19.41 -1.27 23.78
C SER A 600 -20.05 -1.07 22.41
N VAL A 601 -19.56 -0.11 21.63
CA VAL A 601 -20.04 0.13 20.26
C VAL A 601 -19.69 -1.04 19.35
N LEU A 602 -18.45 -1.51 19.38
CA LEU A 602 -18.01 -2.64 18.55
C LEU A 602 -18.83 -3.91 18.85
N ARG A 603 -19.08 -4.21 20.13
CA ARG A 603 -19.95 -5.33 20.51
C ARG A 603 -21.37 -5.19 19.93
N VAL A 604 -21.97 -4.00 19.99
CA VAL A 604 -23.30 -3.78 19.42
C VAL A 604 -23.28 -3.89 17.89
N LEU A 605 -22.22 -3.43 17.24
CA LEU A 605 -22.07 -3.61 15.79
C LEU A 605 -21.94 -5.09 15.43
N GLU A 606 -21.20 -5.89 16.19
CA GLU A 606 -21.13 -7.36 16.02
C GLU A 606 -22.49 -8.04 16.24
N GLU A 607 -23.28 -7.58 17.23
CA GLU A 607 -24.65 -8.07 17.47
C GLU A 607 -25.59 -7.75 16.30
N ILE A 608 -25.44 -6.58 15.66
CA ILE A 608 -26.27 -6.15 14.52
C ILE A 608 -25.80 -6.79 13.20
N PHE A 609 -24.50 -7.05 13.04
CA PHE A 609 -23.87 -7.47 11.78
C PHE A 609 -22.99 -8.74 11.95
N PRO A 610 -23.56 -9.94 12.12
CA PRO A 610 -22.81 -11.16 12.44
C PRO A 610 -22.07 -11.82 11.26
N ASP A 611 -22.47 -11.58 10.01
CA ASP A 611 -22.02 -12.36 8.82
C ASP A 611 -21.01 -11.61 7.91
N GLU A 612 -19.91 -11.09 8.48
CA GLU A 612 -18.88 -10.31 7.75
C GLU A 612 -19.42 -9.10 6.95
N GLU A 613 -20.66 -8.66 7.18
CA GLU A 613 -21.30 -7.58 6.39
C GLU A 613 -20.59 -6.23 6.51
N LEU A 614 -19.84 -6.04 7.62
CA LEU A 614 -19.00 -4.88 7.88
C LEU A 614 -17.56 -5.03 7.35
N ALA A 615 -17.18 -6.18 6.80
CA ALA A 615 -15.83 -6.42 6.31
C ALA A 615 -15.44 -5.40 5.23
N GLY A 616 -14.35 -4.68 5.47
CA GLY A 616 -13.87 -3.61 4.59
C GLY A 616 -14.71 -2.32 4.61
N ARG A 617 -15.71 -2.21 5.50
CA ARG A 617 -16.55 -1.02 5.68
C ARG A 617 -16.53 -0.45 7.09
N LEU A 618 -16.01 -1.19 8.07
CA LEU A 618 -15.76 -0.70 9.42
C LEU A 618 -14.38 -0.06 9.52
N HIS A 619 -14.36 1.17 10.03
CA HIS A 619 -13.16 1.99 10.21
C HIS A 619 -13.12 2.48 11.66
N THR A 620 -11.96 2.37 12.31
CA THR A 620 -11.80 2.74 13.73
C THR A 620 -10.61 3.67 13.96
N ASP A 621 -10.84 4.71 14.77
CA ASP A 621 -9.83 5.62 15.33
C ASP A 621 -10.09 5.74 16.83
N LEU A 622 -9.65 4.72 17.57
CA LEU A 622 -9.91 4.54 18.99
C LEU A 622 -8.60 4.68 19.80
N TYR A 623 -8.68 5.41 20.91
CA TYR A 623 -7.54 5.74 21.77
C TYR A 623 -7.75 5.35 23.23
#